data_AF-A0AAD4HCS6-F1
#
_entry.id   AF-A0AAD4HCS6-F1
#
_cell.length_a   1.000
_cell.length_b   1.000
_cell.length_c   1.000
_cell.angle_alpha   90.00
_cell.angle_beta   90.00
_cell.angle_gamma   90.00
#
_symmetry.space_group_name_H-M   'P 1'
#
loop_
_entity.id
_entity.type
_entity.pdbx_description
1 polymer ?
#
loop_
_entity_poly.entity_id
_entity_poly.type
_entity_poly.pdbx_seq_one_letter_code
_entity_poly.pdbx_strand_id
1 'polypeptide(L)'
;VYAYMLTPNNICSDSNIICNSDYGVSIDRGSFGFETGHWSRITILVQLNNDSLVANGNIILYFNDVQVLSQQNLYFRTVNNVTIEGLYFSTFFGGGDSSWATPQPVHTYYRNIQMWGSSSPSLLSGQTVNAA
;
A
#
# COMPACT_ATOMS: atom_id res chain seq x y z
N VAL A 1 2.94 -0.24 -4.56
CA VAL A 1 1.74 -0.39 -3.69
C VAL A 1 0.67 0.60 -4.13
N TYR A 2 -0.62 0.25 -4.01
CA TYR A 2 -1.76 1.13 -4.29
C TYR A 2 -2.57 1.33 -3.01
N ALA A 3 -2.62 2.57 -2.50
CA ALA A 3 -3.11 2.86 -1.15
C ALA A 3 -4.16 3.99 -1.15
N TYR A 4 -5.28 3.76 -0.45
CA TYR A 4 -6.16 4.85 -0.02
C TYR A 4 -5.71 5.29 1.37
N MET A 5 -5.06 6.43 1.42
CA MET A 5 -4.47 6.99 2.65
C MET A 5 -4.49 8.51 2.59
N LEU A 6 -4.26 9.16 3.73
CA LEU A 6 -4.12 10.61 3.79
C LEU A 6 -2.74 11.00 3.26
N THR A 7 -2.65 12.15 2.62
CA THR A 7 -1.42 12.65 1.98
C THR A 7 -0.94 13.97 2.61
N PRO A 8 -0.64 14.01 3.92
CA PRO A 8 -0.15 15.23 4.57
C PRO A 8 1.29 15.55 4.13
N ASN A 9 1.82 16.68 4.62
CA ASN A 9 3.25 17.01 4.53
C ASN A 9 3.80 17.05 3.09
N ASN A 10 2.95 17.37 2.10
CA ASN A 10 3.31 17.40 0.69
C ASN A 10 3.96 16.08 0.22
N ILE A 11 3.52 14.93 0.74
CA ILE A 11 4.10 13.61 0.42
C ILE A 11 4.09 13.31 -1.09
N CYS A 12 3.18 13.93 -1.84
CA CYS A 12 3.08 13.83 -3.29
C CYS A 12 4.22 14.51 -4.07
N SER A 13 5.10 15.27 -3.41
CA SER A 13 6.31 15.79 -4.06
C SER A 13 7.44 14.78 -4.18
N ASP A 14 7.34 13.64 -3.49
CA ASP A 14 8.27 12.53 -3.66
C ASP A 14 8.08 11.90 -5.05
N SER A 15 9.16 11.76 -5.82
CA SER A 15 9.13 11.19 -7.16
C SER A 15 8.61 9.75 -7.21
N ASN A 16 8.68 9.04 -6.10
CA ASN A 16 8.21 7.66 -5.98
C ASN A 16 6.72 7.58 -5.61
N ILE A 17 6.06 8.71 -5.35
CA ILE A 17 4.68 8.79 -4.90
C ILE A 17 3.82 9.52 -5.94
N ILE A 18 3.00 8.76 -6.64
CA ILE A 18 2.06 9.29 -7.62
C ILE A 18 0.69 9.38 -6.94
N CYS A 19 0.34 10.59 -6.50
CA CYS A 19 -0.97 10.89 -5.94
C CYS A 19 -2.03 11.06 -7.03
N ASN A 20 -3.28 10.80 -6.68
CA ASN A 20 -4.45 11.06 -7.50
C ASN A 20 -5.56 11.63 -6.61
N SER A 21 -6.34 12.60 -7.11
CA SER A 21 -7.42 13.22 -6.35
C SER A 21 -8.65 12.33 -6.17
N ASP A 22 -8.87 11.42 -7.10
CA ASP A 22 -10.11 10.64 -7.22
C ASP A 22 -9.87 9.16 -6.85
N TYR A 23 -8.62 8.71 -6.91
CA TYR A 23 -8.19 7.33 -6.78
C TYR A 23 -7.08 7.17 -5.73
N GLY A 24 -6.58 5.95 -5.57
CA GLY A 24 -5.50 5.66 -4.63
C GLY A 24 -4.14 6.24 -5.06
N VAL A 25 -3.25 6.34 -4.08
CA VAL A 25 -1.86 6.75 -4.24
C VAL A 25 -1.03 5.53 -4.68
N SER A 26 -0.21 5.71 -5.73
CA SER A 26 0.78 4.70 -6.14
C SER A 26 2.14 5.00 -5.50
N ILE A 27 2.67 4.04 -4.75
CA ILE A 27 3.96 4.14 -4.06
C ILE A 27 4.94 3.16 -4.73
N ASP A 28 6.11 3.66 -5.14
CA ASP A 28 7.20 2.92 -5.81
C ASP A 28 6.71 2.07 -6.99
N ARG A 29 5.92 2.67 -7.89
CA ARG A 29 5.46 1.98 -9.11
C ARG A 29 6.67 1.57 -9.96
N GLY A 30 6.74 0.29 -10.30
CA GLY A 30 7.84 -0.26 -11.12
C GLY A 30 8.99 -0.86 -10.33
N SER A 31 8.95 -0.84 -9.00
CA SER A 31 9.95 -1.48 -8.12
C SER A 31 10.01 -3.02 -8.23
N PHE A 32 8.97 -3.65 -8.78
CA PHE A 32 8.90 -5.07 -9.07
C PHE A 32 7.98 -5.34 -10.26
N GLY A 33 8.02 -6.54 -10.82
CA GLY A 33 7.19 -6.95 -11.95
C GLY A 33 6.75 -8.41 -11.85
N PHE A 34 5.52 -8.68 -12.25
CA PHE A 34 5.00 -10.04 -12.37
C PHE A 34 5.45 -10.68 -13.67
N GLU A 35 5.84 -11.96 -13.59
CA GLU A 35 6.15 -12.78 -14.75
C GLU A 35 5.01 -13.76 -15.02
N THR A 36 4.52 -13.80 -16.26
CA THR A 36 3.41 -14.66 -16.66
C THR A 36 3.78 -16.14 -16.51
N GLY A 37 2.92 -16.93 -15.87
CA GLY A 37 3.12 -18.38 -15.72
C GLY A 37 4.04 -18.78 -14.55
N HIS A 38 4.54 -17.81 -13.79
CA HIS A 38 5.39 -18.06 -12.63
C HIS A 38 4.65 -17.78 -11.32
N TRP A 39 4.97 -18.55 -10.27
CA TRP A 39 4.55 -18.23 -8.92
C TRP A 39 5.41 -17.09 -8.37
N SER A 40 4.78 -16.04 -7.86
CA SER A 40 5.44 -15.00 -7.08
C SER A 40 5.05 -15.12 -5.60
N ARG A 41 6.00 -14.89 -4.70
CA ARG A 41 5.72 -14.72 -3.27
C ARG A 41 5.65 -13.24 -2.94
N ILE A 42 4.57 -12.83 -2.30
CA ILE A 42 4.36 -11.45 -1.86
C ILE A 42 4.22 -11.44 -0.36
N THR A 43 4.99 -10.59 0.31
CA THR A 43 4.83 -10.29 1.74
C THR A 43 4.66 -8.78 1.89
N ILE A 44 3.55 -8.35 2.50
CA ILE A 44 3.27 -6.94 2.78
C ILE A 44 3.22 -6.77 4.29
N LEU A 45 4.08 -5.89 4.82
CA LEU A 45 3.98 -5.39 6.18
C LEU A 45 3.33 -4.02 6.12
N VAL A 46 2.25 -3.83 6.87
CA VAL A 46 1.60 -2.54 7.07
C VAL A 46 1.58 -2.23 8.56
N GLN A 47 2.04 -1.04 8.92
CA GLN A 47 2.04 -0.55 10.29
C GLN A 47 1.39 0.83 10.34
N LEU A 48 0.34 0.96 11.14
CA LEU A 48 -0.41 2.21 11.29
C LEU A 48 0.41 3.26 12.07
N ASN A 49 0.17 4.53 11.79
CA ASN A 49 0.69 5.62 12.61
C ASN A 49 0.16 5.53 14.05
N ASN A 50 0.98 5.97 15.01
CA ASN A 50 0.71 5.81 16.45
C ASN A 50 -0.39 6.72 16.97
N ASP A 51 -0.40 7.97 16.53
CA ASP A 51 -1.38 8.97 16.94
C ASP A 51 -1.84 9.84 15.76
N SER A 52 -2.74 10.79 16.05
CA SER A 52 -3.32 11.72 15.07
C SER A 52 -2.42 12.89 14.71
N LEU A 53 -1.25 13.02 15.33
CA LEU A 53 -0.36 14.17 15.18
C LEU A 53 0.90 13.82 14.40
N VAL A 54 1.26 12.54 14.28
CA VAL A 54 2.51 12.10 13.65
C VAL A 54 2.25 11.15 12.49
N ALA A 55 2.83 11.47 11.33
CA ALA A 55 2.92 10.58 10.19
C ALA A 55 4.13 9.66 10.38
N ASN A 56 3.97 8.54 11.09
CA ASN A 56 4.99 7.51 11.29
C ASN A 56 4.51 6.10 10.89
N GLY A 57 3.44 6.01 10.10
CA GLY A 57 3.02 4.76 9.48
C GLY A 57 4.06 4.26 8.48
N ASN A 58 4.02 2.97 8.22
CA ASN A 58 5.05 2.29 7.42
C ASN A 58 4.44 1.18 6.57
N ILE A 59 4.93 1.04 5.34
CA ILE A 59 4.68 -0.10 4.47
C ILE A 59 6.01 -0.66 3.99
N ILE A 60 6.19 -1.97 4.10
CA ILE A 60 7.29 -2.71 3.48
C ILE A 60 6.70 -3.78 2.59
N LEU A 61 7.23 -3.90 1.38
CA LEU A 61 6.85 -4.95 0.44
C LEU A 61 8.08 -5.79 0.09
N TYR A 62 7.91 -7.10 0.22
CA TYR A 62 8.84 -8.09 -0.32
C TYR A 62 8.20 -8.80 -1.51
N PHE A 63 8.95 -8.87 -2.60
CA PHE A 63 8.59 -9.62 -3.79
C PHE A 63 9.65 -10.70 -4.02
N ASN A 64 9.25 -11.97 -4.00
CA ASN A 64 10.14 -13.13 -4.02
C ASN A 64 11.25 -13.02 -2.96
N ASP A 65 10.86 -12.69 -1.72
CA ASP A 65 11.75 -12.57 -0.55
C ASP A 65 12.81 -11.46 -0.65
N VAL A 66 12.77 -10.61 -1.69
CA VAL A 66 13.57 -9.39 -1.83
C VAL A 66 12.74 -8.18 -1.44
N GLN A 67 13.26 -7.30 -0.57
CA GLN A 67 12.60 -6.05 -0.25
C GLN A 67 12.63 -5.12 -1.47
N VAL A 68 11.45 -4.78 -2.00
CA VAL A 68 11.31 -3.97 -3.21
C VAL A 68 10.74 -2.58 -2.92
N LEU A 69 10.07 -2.38 -1.79
CA LEU A 69 9.55 -1.09 -1.34
C LEU A 69 9.65 -1.00 0.17
N SER A 70 10.06 0.17 0.67
CA SER A 70 10.04 0.52 2.09
C SER A 70 9.67 1.99 2.23
N GLN A 71 8.41 2.26 2.52
CA GLN A 71 7.88 3.61 2.64
C GLN A 71 7.50 3.90 4.10
N GLN A 72 8.23 4.83 4.70
CA GLN A 72 7.93 5.39 6.02
C GLN A 72 7.19 6.73 5.88
N ASN A 73 6.90 7.36 7.02
CA ASN A 73 6.21 8.65 7.11
C ASN A 73 4.80 8.66 6.49
N LEU A 74 4.10 7.52 6.54
CA LEU A 74 2.73 7.41 6.06
C LEU A 74 1.73 7.80 7.14
N TYR A 75 0.57 8.30 6.71
CA TYR A 75 -0.51 8.71 7.60
C TYR A 75 -1.83 8.02 7.21
N PHE A 76 -2.22 7.04 8.00
CA PHE A 76 -3.37 6.16 7.70
C PHE A 76 -4.64 6.55 8.44
N ARG A 77 -4.51 7.08 9.66
CA ARG A 77 -5.67 7.35 10.54
C ARG A 77 -5.50 8.65 11.31
N THR A 78 -6.61 9.34 11.54
CA THR A 78 -6.70 10.56 12.35
C THR A 78 -7.18 10.31 13.78
N VAL A 79 -7.53 9.06 14.11
CA VAL A 79 -8.02 8.64 15.43
C VAL A 79 -7.45 7.28 15.81
N ASN A 80 -7.19 7.06 17.10
CA ASN A 80 -6.41 5.91 17.56
C ASN A 80 -7.22 4.59 17.62
N ASN A 81 -8.54 4.66 17.54
CA ASN A 81 -9.43 3.50 17.59
C ASN A 81 -9.65 2.82 16.22
N VAL A 82 -9.14 3.39 15.12
CA VAL A 82 -9.14 2.73 13.81
C VAL A 82 -7.95 1.78 13.74
N THR A 83 -8.22 0.48 13.59
CA THR A 83 -7.19 -0.57 13.46
C THR A 83 -7.27 -1.28 12.12
N ILE A 84 -6.27 -2.10 11.80
CA ILE A 84 -6.35 -3.01 10.64
C ILE A 84 -7.36 -4.11 10.98
N GLU A 85 -8.43 -4.20 10.19
CA GLU A 85 -9.51 -5.17 10.43
C GLU A 85 -9.32 -6.49 9.67
N GLY A 86 -8.51 -6.50 8.61
CA GLY A 86 -8.26 -7.72 7.85
C GLY A 86 -7.55 -7.52 6.53
N LEU A 87 -7.73 -8.50 5.64
CA LEU A 87 -7.21 -8.51 4.28
C LEU A 87 -8.33 -8.12 3.31
N TYR A 88 -8.10 -7.08 2.52
CA TYR A 88 -8.93 -6.80 1.35
C TYR A 88 -8.34 -7.52 0.13
N PHE A 89 -8.95 -8.65 -0.24
CA PHE A 89 -8.58 -9.38 -1.44
C PHE A 89 -9.34 -8.86 -2.65
N SER A 90 -8.64 -8.24 -3.60
CA SER A 90 -9.24 -7.59 -4.78
C SER A 90 -8.39 -7.85 -6.02
N THR A 91 -9.00 -8.41 -7.07
CA THR A 91 -8.32 -8.71 -8.33
C THR A 91 -9.30 -8.60 -9.50
N PHE A 92 -8.99 -7.70 -10.43
CA PHE A 92 -9.76 -7.46 -11.64
C PHE A 92 -8.90 -6.65 -12.63
N PHE A 93 -9.21 -6.74 -13.92
CA PHE A 93 -8.74 -5.75 -14.89
C PHE A 93 -9.52 -4.48 -14.64
N GLY A 94 -8.83 -3.37 -14.43
CA GLY A 94 -9.46 -2.15 -13.99
C GLY A 94 -8.89 -0.97 -14.72
N GLY A 95 -9.81 -0.08 -15.05
CA GLY A 95 -9.76 1.34 -14.78
C GLY A 95 -11.21 1.83 -14.87
N GLY A 96 -11.43 3.12 -15.02
CA GLY A 96 -12.78 3.70 -15.02
C GLY A 96 -13.61 3.49 -16.30
N ASP A 97 -13.08 2.79 -17.31
CA ASP A 97 -13.70 2.66 -18.62
C ASP A 97 -13.32 1.37 -19.37
N SER A 98 -13.87 1.19 -20.58
CA SER A 98 -13.69 -0.02 -21.39
C SER A 98 -12.29 -0.21 -21.97
N SER A 99 -11.42 0.81 -21.96
CA SER A 99 -10.05 0.69 -22.47
C SER A 99 -9.17 -0.25 -21.63
N TRP A 100 -9.61 -0.56 -20.41
CA TRP A 100 -8.92 -1.46 -19.48
C TRP A 100 -9.35 -2.92 -19.61
N ALA A 101 -10.28 -3.23 -20.50
CA ALA A 101 -10.75 -4.59 -20.71
C ALA A 101 -9.63 -5.48 -21.30
N THR A 102 -9.49 -6.69 -20.75
CA THR A 102 -8.61 -7.71 -21.35
C THR A 102 -9.16 -8.16 -22.72
N PRO A 103 -8.30 -8.32 -23.75
CA PRO A 103 -8.75 -8.77 -25.07
C PRO A 103 -9.10 -10.26 -25.14
N GLN A 104 -8.71 -11.04 -24.12
CA GLN A 104 -9.03 -12.46 -24.02
C GLN A 104 -9.29 -12.91 -22.58
N PRO A 105 -9.97 -14.05 -22.38
CA PRO A 105 -10.03 -14.70 -21.08
C PRO A 105 -8.64 -15.00 -20.52
N VAL A 106 -8.42 -14.68 -19.26
CA VAL A 106 -7.19 -14.97 -18.52
C VAL A 106 -7.52 -15.37 -17.09
N HIS A 107 -6.57 -16.01 -16.42
CA HIS A 107 -6.76 -16.53 -15.06
C HIS A 107 -5.56 -16.20 -14.17
N THR A 108 -5.84 -15.93 -12.90
CA THR A 108 -4.84 -15.81 -11.84
C THR A 108 -5.15 -16.83 -10.75
N TYR A 109 -4.11 -17.37 -10.12
CA TYR A 109 -4.23 -18.40 -9.09
C TYR A 109 -3.55 -17.92 -7.82
N TYR A 110 -4.20 -18.16 -6.68
CA TYR A 110 -3.73 -17.72 -5.36
C TYR A 110 -3.74 -18.90 -4.40
N ARG A 111 -2.69 -19.03 -3.60
CA ARG A 111 -2.56 -20.07 -2.58
C ARG A 111 -1.67 -19.60 -1.45
N ASN A 112 -1.70 -20.32 -0.34
CA ASN A 112 -0.84 -20.06 0.82
C ASN A 112 -0.98 -18.63 1.37
N ILE A 113 -2.22 -18.15 1.49
CA ILE A 113 -2.51 -16.85 2.12
C ILE A 113 -2.35 -17.03 3.63
N GLN A 114 -1.48 -16.24 4.22
CA GLN A 114 -1.19 -16.24 5.65
C GLN A 114 -1.27 -14.79 6.15
N MET A 115 -1.79 -14.61 7.36
CA MET A 115 -1.94 -13.30 7.98
C MET A 115 -1.45 -13.36 9.42
N TRP A 116 -0.72 -12.32 9.81
CA TRP A 116 -0.34 -12.04 11.18
C TRP A 116 -0.68 -10.59 11.47
N GLY A 117 -1.12 -10.31 12.70
CA GLY A 117 -1.57 -8.99 13.06
C GLY A 117 -1.25 -8.66 14.51
N SER A 118 -1.09 -7.37 14.76
CA SER A 118 -1.06 -6.77 16.09
C SER A 118 -1.83 -5.46 16.03
N SER A 119 -2.46 -5.07 17.14
CA SER A 119 -3.05 -3.75 17.31
C SER A 119 -2.03 -2.69 17.73
N SER A 120 -0.79 -3.10 18.01
CA SER A 120 0.31 -2.17 18.32
C SER A 120 0.62 -1.31 17.09
N PRO A 121 0.55 0.03 17.21
CA PRO A 121 0.89 0.90 16.10
C PRO A 121 2.42 1.06 15.98
N SER A 122 2.85 1.93 15.07
CA SER A 122 4.25 2.29 14.88
C SER A 122 4.92 2.82 16.15
N LEU A 123 6.18 2.45 16.36
CA LEU A 123 7.08 3.07 17.33
C LEU A 123 8.19 3.87 16.63
N LEU A 124 8.09 4.02 15.31
CA LEU A 124 9.05 4.79 14.52
C LEU A 124 8.92 6.28 14.81
N SER A 125 10.02 7.01 14.70
CA SER A 125 9.98 8.46 14.57
C SER A 125 9.28 8.83 13.27
N GLY A 126 8.52 9.93 13.27
CA GLY A 126 7.91 10.47 12.06
C GLY A 126 7.72 11.97 12.16
N GLN A 127 7.20 12.57 11.09
CA GLN A 127 6.97 14.00 11.03
C GLN A 127 5.61 14.36 11.64
N THR A 128 5.53 15.49 12.33
CA THR A 128 4.24 16.06 12.71
C THR A 128 3.42 16.32 11.45
N VAL A 129 2.14 15.96 11.49
CA VAL A 129 1.18 16.18 10.42
C VAL A 129 0.88 17.67 10.34
N ASN A 130 1.33 18.29 9.25
CA ASN A 130 0.88 19.60 8.83
C ASN A 130 -0.14 19.41 7.70
N ALA A 131 -1.28 20.09 7.79
CA ALA A 131 -2.17 20.22 6.65
C ALA A 131 -1.39 20.95 5.55
N ALA A 132 -1.34 20.35 4.35
CA ALA A 132 -0.86 21.02 3.15
C ALA A 132 -1.92 22.01 2.65
#